data_AF-A0A0D6M442-F1
#
_entry.id   AF-A0A0D6M442-F1
#
_cell.length_a   1.000
_cell.length_b   1.000
_cell.length_c   1.000
_cell.angle_alpha   90.00
_cell.angle_beta   90.00
_cell.angle_gamma   90.00
#
_symmetry.space_group_name_H-M   'P 1'
#
loop_
_entity.id
_entity.type
_entity.pdbx_description
1 polymer ?
#
loop_
_entity_poly.entity_id
_entity_poly.type
_entity_poly.pdbx_seq_one_letter_code
_entity_poly.pdbx_strand_id
1 'polypeptide(L)'
;MAVTALTHLDTLSNAIGEPTAISYLPWTGSSGGDKMTFFGRFRNLFGFMIEQHVIEYIYENELVHFRKKFGDMKGYADLLSQASFLFTNGNPYLDFAHPTLHKTVMIGGISVEQDAMNMKEIDQKWSTILSARPHTVLISFGSMAKSIDMPVHYRQALLDTFSSFPNVTFIWKYENEDSSIAADHPNVYLSSWVPQTALLSKLYAFHLYLTCWE
;
A
#
# COMPACT_ATOMS: atom_id res chain seq x y z
N MET A 1 -12.62 11.55 -15.88
CA MET A 1 -11.43 10.69 -15.75
C MET A 1 -11.37 10.27 -14.29
N ALA A 2 -11.16 8.98 -14.02
CA ALA A 2 -11.01 8.45 -12.67
C ALA A 2 -9.62 7.81 -12.51
N VAL A 3 -9.02 7.90 -11.33
CA VAL A 3 -7.68 7.35 -11.03
C VAL A 3 -7.77 6.61 -9.71
N THR A 4 -7.16 5.43 -9.62
CA THR A 4 -7.03 4.65 -8.39
C THR A 4 -5.60 4.20 -8.18
N ALA A 5 -5.16 4.25 -6.92
CA ALA A 5 -3.86 3.73 -6.48
C ALA A 5 -3.84 2.19 -6.34
N LEU A 6 -5.01 1.55 -6.41
CA LEU A 6 -5.16 0.10 -6.41
C LEU A 6 -4.97 -0.46 -7.82
N THR A 7 -4.49 -1.69 -7.91
CA THR A 7 -4.40 -2.45 -9.18
C THR A 7 -5.79 -2.75 -9.71
N HIS A 8 -6.69 -3.16 -8.81
CA HIS A 8 -8.08 -3.50 -9.06
C HIS A 8 -8.94 -3.12 -7.85
N LEU A 9 -10.14 -2.60 -8.09
CA LEU A 9 -11.13 -2.35 -7.04
C LEU A 9 -12.50 -2.74 -7.58
N ASP A 10 -13.07 -3.80 -7.03
CA ASP A 10 -14.31 -4.41 -7.50
C ASP A 10 -15.48 -3.42 -7.60
N THR A 11 -15.61 -2.49 -6.65
CA THR A 11 -16.68 -1.49 -6.65
C THR A 11 -16.57 -0.53 -7.83
N LEU A 12 -15.34 -0.18 -8.23
CA LEU A 12 -15.10 0.66 -9.41
C LEU A 12 -15.46 -0.12 -10.67
N SER A 13 -14.98 -1.36 -10.80
CA SER A 13 -15.26 -2.23 -11.94
C SER A 13 -16.78 -2.44 -12.12
N ASN A 14 -17.51 -2.72 -11.04
CA ASN A 14 -18.96 -2.81 -11.04
C ASN A 14 -19.63 -1.51 -11.52
N ALA A 15 -19.21 -0.34 -11.01
CA ALA A 15 -19.77 0.96 -11.40
C ALA A 15 -19.55 1.28 -12.88
N ILE A 16 -18.46 0.79 -13.47
CA ILE A 16 -18.13 1.04 -14.87
C ILE A 16 -18.63 -0.03 -15.86
N GLY A 17 -19.25 -1.10 -15.34
CA GLY A 17 -19.77 -2.24 -16.12
C GLY A 17 -18.72 -3.28 -16.51
N GLU A 18 -17.58 -3.30 -15.82
CA GLU A 18 -16.50 -4.26 -16.01
C GLU A 18 -16.77 -5.55 -15.21
N PRO A 19 -16.62 -6.75 -15.81
CA PRO A 19 -16.94 -8.00 -15.11
C PRO A 19 -15.99 -8.29 -13.94
N THR A 20 -16.54 -8.46 -12.73
CA THR A 20 -15.80 -8.89 -11.54
C THR A 20 -15.69 -10.42 -11.51
N ALA A 21 -14.47 -10.94 -11.72
CA ALA A 21 -14.23 -12.37 -11.92
C ALA A 21 -13.97 -13.16 -10.63
N ILE A 22 -14.84 -12.99 -9.63
CA ILE A 22 -14.69 -13.44 -8.22
C ILE A 22 -14.44 -14.97 -8.08
N SER A 23 -14.77 -15.76 -9.11
CA SER A 23 -14.52 -17.20 -9.12
C SER A 23 -13.03 -17.58 -9.13
N TYR A 24 -12.15 -16.69 -9.59
CA TYR A 24 -10.71 -16.91 -9.62
C TYR A 24 -9.92 -15.65 -9.22
N LEU A 25 -10.49 -14.45 -9.31
CA LEU A 25 -9.83 -13.25 -8.83
C LEU A 25 -10.02 -13.12 -7.31
N PRO A 26 -8.95 -13.09 -6.50
CA PRO A 26 -9.06 -12.85 -5.07
C PRO A 26 -9.60 -11.44 -4.79
N TRP A 27 -10.49 -11.30 -3.80
CA TRP A 27 -10.91 -9.98 -3.30
C TRP A 27 -9.71 -9.23 -2.68
N THR A 28 -9.77 -7.91 -2.60
CA THR A 28 -8.60 -7.05 -2.29
C THR A 28 -7.87 -7.40 -0.98
N GLY A 29 -8.59 -7.90 0.02
CA GLY A 29 -8.03 -8.31 1.32
C GLY A 29 -7.75 -9.81 1.47
N SER A 30 -7.84 -10.59 0.39
CA SER A 30 -7.53 -12.02 0.42
C SER A 30 -6.02 -12.26 0.44
N SER A 31 -5.58 -13.26 1.20
CA SER A 31 -4.21 -13.79 1.12
C SER A 31 -4.04 -14.91 0.08
N GLY A 32 -5.11 -15.26 -0.64
CA GLY A 32 -5.11 -16.30 -1.68
C GLY A 32 -4.70 -15.79 -3.05
N GLY A 33 -4.26 -16.70 -3.92
CA GLY A 33 -3.97 -16.41 -5.33
C GLY A 33 -5.14 -16.72 -6.28
N ASP A 34 -4.85 -16.71 -7.59
CA ASP A 34 -5.80 -17.00 -8.67
C ASP A 34 -6.31 -18.46 -8.70
N LYS A 35 -5.58 -19.36 -8.04
CA LYS A 35 -5.92 -20.78 -7.91
C LYS A 35 -6.55 -21.06 -6.55
N MET A 36 -7.88 -21.10 -6.53
CA MET A 36 -8.68 -21.38 -5.34
C MET A 36 -9.38 -22.74 -5.42
N THR A 37 -9.48 -23.43 -4.28
CA THR A 37 -10.37 -24.59 -4.10
C THR A 37 -11.83 -24.13 -4.07
N PHE A 38 -12.79 -25.06 -4.15
CA PHE A 38 -14.21 -24.72 -4.03
C PHE A 38 -14.54 -23.90 -2.77
N PHE A 39 -14.03 -24.33 -1.61
CA PHE A 39 -14.19 -23.60 -0.35
C PHE A 39 -13.42 -22.27 -0.33
N GLY A 40 -12.26 -22.21 -1.00
CA GLY A 40 -11.54 -20.96 -1.21
C GLY A 40 -12.37 -19.94 -1.98
N ARG A 41 -13.04 -20.36 -3.06
CA ARG A 41 -13.95 -19.51 -3.85
C ARG A 41 -15.16 -19.04 -3.05
N PHE A 42 -15.73 -19.93 -2.23
CA PHE A 42 -16.82 -19.55 -1.33
C PHE A 42 -16.35 -18.47 -0.36
N ARG A 43 -15.23 -18.67 0.34
CA ARG A 43 -14.66 -17.65 1.23
C ARG A 43 -14.36 -16.34 0.49
N ASN A 44 -13.86 -16.43 -0.73
CA ASN A 44 -13.58 -15.26 -1.58
C ASN A 44 -14.85 -14.46 -1.89
N LEU A 45 -15.94 -15.15 -2.23
CA LEU A 45 -17.24 -14.53 -2.45
C LEU A 45 -17.77 -13.82 -1.19
N PHE A 46 -17.62 -14.43 -0.01
CA PHE A 46 -17.99 -13.78 1.25
C PHE A 46 -17.15 -12.53 1.53
N GLY A 47 -15.83 -12.61 1.31
CA GLY A 47 -14.93 -11.45 1.44
C GLY A 47 -15.34 -10.31 0.51
N PHE A 48 -15.56 -10.62 -0.77
CA PHE A 48 -16.07 -9.68 -1.76
C PHE A 48 -17.39 -9.01 -1.33
N MET A 49 -18.38 -9.77 -0.86
CA MET A 49 -19.66 -9.19 -0.43
C MET A 49 -19.51 -8.22 0.74
N ILE A 50 -18.65 -8.56 1.70
CA ILE A 50 -18.33 -7.70 2.84
C ILE A 50 -17.62 -6.43 2.34
N GLU A 51 -16.63 -6.57 1.47
CA GLU A 51 -15.89 -5.44 0.89
C GLU A 51 -16.83 -4.49 0.14
N GLN A 52 -17.68 -5.02 -0.76
CA GLN A 52 -18.67 -4.20 -1.48
C GLN A 52 -19.52 -3.40 -0.50
N HIS A 53 -20.08 -4.06 0.52
CA HIS A 53 -20.94 -3.38 1.49
C HIS A 53 -20.21 -2.30 2.29
N VAL A 54 -18.96 -2.56 2.70
CA VAL A 54 -18.14 -1.59 3.45
C VAL A 54 -17.81 -0.38 2.58
N ILE A 55 -17.38 -0.61 1.33
CA ILE A 55 -17.01 0.48 0.40
C ILE A 55 -18.24 1.31 0.02
N GLU A 56 -19.38 0.67 -0.25
CA GLU A 56 -20.65 1.36 -0.49
C GLU A 56 -21.04 2.24 0.70
N TYR A 57 -20.96 1.69 1.92
CA TYR A 57 -21.25 2.45 3.13
C TYR A 57 -20.32 3.66 3.31
N ILE A 58 -19.02 3.52 2.99
CA ILE A 58 -18.07 4.64 3.03
C ILE A 58 -18.47 5.70 2.01
N TYR A 59 -18.69 5.33 0.74
CA TYR A 59 -19.04 6.29 -0.31
C TYR A 59 -20.36 7.00 -0.05
N GLU A 60 -21.39 6.29 0.40
CA GLU A 60 -22.67 6.92 0.73
C GLU A 60 -22.53 7.91 1.90
N ASN A 61 -21.76 7.58 2.93
CA ASN A 61 -21.49 8.51 4.02
C ASN A 61 -20.69 9.74 3.55
N GLU A 62 -19.69 9.56 2.71
CA GLU A 62 -18.96 10.68 2.10
C GLU A 62 -19.92 11.58 1.31
N LEU A 63 -20.76 11.00 0.46
CA LEU A 63 -21.74 11.73 -0.35
C LEU A 63 -22.73 12.52 0.51
N VAL A 64 -23.16 12.01 1.67
CA VAL A 64 -24.01 12.78 2.60
C VAL A 64 -23.31 14.07 3.04
N HIS A 65 -22.01 14.03 3.30
CA HIS A 65 -21.24 15.22 3.67
C HIS A 65 -21.03 16.16 2.49
N PHE A 66 -20.75 15.63 1.30
CA PHE A 66 -20.66 16.43 0.09
C PHE A 66 -21.99 17.12 -0.24
N ARG A 67 -23.12 16.41 -0.15
CA ARG A 67 -24.46 16.96 -0.41
C ARG A 67 -24.80 18.12 0.52
N LYS A 68 -24.43 18.01 1.80
CA LYS A 68 -24.61 19.09 2.77
C LYS A 68 -23.85 20.37 2.41
N LYS A 69 -22.68 20.23 1.78
CA LYS A 69 -21.79 21.37 1.47
C LYS A 69 -22.02 21.96 0.08
N PHE A 70 -22.33 21.12 -0.91
CA PHE A 70 -22.37 21.50 -2.32
C PHE A 70 -23.77 21.37 -2.95
N GLY A 71 -24.76 20.89 -2.20
CA GLY A 71 -26.13 20.70 -2.69
C GLY A 71 -26.35 19.31 -3.31
N ASP A 72 -27.42 19.17 -4.10
CA ASP A 72 -27.74 17.88 -4.70
C ASP A 72 -26.69 17.44 -5.73
N MET A 73 -26.35 16.15 -5.71
CA MET A 73 -25.31 15.56 -6.56
C MET A 73 -25.67 14.12 -6.95
N LYS A 74 -25.07 13.64 -8.03
CA LYS A 74 -25.24 12.24 -8.46
C LYS A 74 -24.58 11.27 -7.47
N GLY A 75 -25.05 10.02 -7.45
CA GLY A 75 -24.41 8.96 -6.68
C GLY A 75 -23.00 8.64 -7.20
N TYR A 76 -22.17 8.00 -6.38
CA TYR A 76 -20.79 7.68 -6.76
C TYR A 76 -20.75 6.76 -7.99
N ALA A 77 -21.64 5.76 -8.06
CA ALA A 77 -21.72 4.85 -9.19
C ALA A 77 -22.05 5.57 -10.51
N ASP A 78 -22.98 6.54 -10.48
CA ASP A 78 -23.31 7.36 -11.65
C ASP A 78 -22.14 8.25 -12.08
N LEU A 79 -21.40 8.81 -11.12
CA LEU A 79 -20.23 9.64 -11.40
C LEU A 79 -19.11 8.81 -12.04
N LEU A 80 -18.88 7.61 -11.53
CA LEU A 80 -17.86 6.68 -12.03
C LEU A 80 -18.22 6.11 -13.40
N SER A 81 -19.50 5.74 -13.63
CA SER A 81 -19.94 5.19 -14.91
C SER A 81 -19.76 6.17 -16.08
N GLN A 82 -19.85 7.48 -15.80
CA GLN A 82 -19.61 8.57 -16.76
C GLN A 82 -18.12 8.82 -17.06
N ALA A 83 -17.19 8.15 -16.36
CA ALA A 83 -15.77 8.31 -16.64
C ALA A 83 -15.39 7.69 -18.00
N SER A 84 -14.80 8.49 -18.89
CA SER A 84 -14.30 8.03 -20.20
C SER A 84 -13.09 7.12 -20.10
N PHE A 85 -12.25 7.32 -19.06
CA PHE A 85 -11.06 6.53 -18.76
C PHE A 85 -10.94 6.34 -17.25
N LEU A 86 -10.52 5.13 -16.87
CA LEU A 86 -10.13 4.72 -15.53
C LEU A 86 -8.66 4.33 -15.56
N PHE A 87 -7.82 5.06 -14.82
CA PHE A 87 -6.41 4.71 -14.66
C PHE A 87 -6.21 3.93 -13.36
N THR A 88 -5.68 2.72 -13.47
CA THR A 88 -5.35 1.89 -12.30
C THR A 88 -3.84 1.79 -12.15
N ASN A 89 -3.36 1.73 -10.91
CA ASN A 89 -1.94 1.52 -10.63
C ASN A 89 -1.58 0.02 -10.74
N GLY A 90 -1.73 -0.52 -11.95
CA GLY A 90 -1.52 -1.95 -12.23
C GLY A 90 -0.51 -2.19 -13.35
N ASN A 91 0.05 -3.39 -13.38
CA ASN A 91 0.88 -3.86 -14.48
C ASN A 91 0.35 -5.22 -14.96
N PRO A 92 -0.07 -5.35 -16.22
CA PRO A 92 -0.69 -6.58 -16.73
C PRO A 92 0.23 -7.81 -16.69
N TYR A 93 1.54 -7.64 -16.56
CA TYR A 93 2.50 -8.73 -16.42
C TYR A 93 2.69 -9.22 -14.98
N LEU A 94 2.31 -8.39 -13.99
CA LEU A 94 2.46 -8.68 -12.56
C LEU A 94 1.11 -8.97 -11.88
N ASP A 95 0.03 -8.51 -12.48
CA ASP A 95 -1.33 -8.66 -11.96
C ASP A 95 -1.99 -9.96 -12.45
N PHE A 96 -3.05 -10.37 -11.76
CA PHE A 96 -3.86 -11.50 -12.19
C PHE A 96 -4.62 -11.16 -13.47
N ALA A 97 -4.64 -12.09 -14.42
CA ALA A 97 -5.41 -11.92 -15.65
C ALA A 97 -6.90 -11.85 -15.34
N HIS A 98 -7.55 -10.72 -15.68
CA HIS A 98 -8.99 -10.52 -15.53
C HIS A 98 -9.55 -9.75 -16.73
N PRO A 99 -10.87 -9.83 -17.00
CA PRO A 99 -11.49 -9.11 -18.09
C PRO A 99 -11.46 -7.60 -17.80
N THR A 100 -10.92 -6.82 -18.73
CA THR A 100 -10.92 -5.36 -18.63
C THR A 100 -11.64 -4.71 -19.79
N LEU A 101 -12.20 -3.51 -19.55
CA LEU A 101 -12.74 -2.67 -20.60
C LEU A 101 -11.63 -1.83 -21.24
N HIS A 102 -11.80 -1.44 -22.51
CA HIS A 102 -10.85 -0.56 -23.21
C HIS A 102 -10.67 0.82 -22.55
N LYS A 103 -11.60 1.22 -21.67
CA LYS A 103 -11.49 2.44 -20.87
C LYS A 103 -10.65 2.28 -19.60
N THR A 104 -10.35 1.05 -19.19
CA THR A 104 -9.47 0.74 -18.06
C THR A 104 -8.04 0.67 -18.56
N VAL A 105 -7.21 1.62 -18.14
CA VAL A 105 -5.81 1.74 -18.56
C VAL A 105 -4.91 1.54 -17.35
N MET A 106 -4.16 0.45 -17.35
CA MET A 106 -3.22 0.12 -16.28
C MET A 106 -1.92 0.90 -16.47
N ILE A 107 -1.56 1.74 -15.50
CA ILE A 107 -0.32 2.51 -15.47
C ILE A 107 0.42 2.19 -14.17
N GLY A 108 1.29 1.18 -14.23
CA GLY A 108 2.09 0.76 -13.09
C GLY A 108 3.06 1.84 -12.65
N GLY A 109 3.09 2.14 -11.35
CA GLY A 109 3.96 3.16 -10.79
C GLY A 109 3.51 4.58 -11.10
N ILE A 110 2.23 4.81 -11.39
CA ILE A 110 1.68 6.17 -11.65
C ILE A 110 1.94 7.15 -10.49
N SER A 111 2.02 6.62 -9.27
CA SER A 111 2.30 7.40 -8.05
C SER A 111 3.80 7.54 -7.73
N VAL A 112 4.68 6.93 -8.53
CA VAL A 112 6.12 6.96 -8.26
C VAL A 112 6.73 8.23 -8.82
N GLU A 113 7.32 9.03 -7.93
CA GLU A 113 8.05 10.23 -8.30
C GLU A 113 9.39 9.85 -8.96
N GLN A 114 9.47 10.03 -10.28
CA GLN A 114 10.66 9.68 -11.07
C GLN A 114 11.88 10.52 -10.69
N ASP A 115 11.68 11.80 -10.35
CA ASP A 115 12.75 12.68 -9.93
C ASP A 115 13.41 12.16 -8.65
N ALA A 116 12.61 11.70 -7.68
CA ALA A 116 13.09 11.08 -6.44
C ALA A 116 13.87 9.78 -6.69
N MET A 117 13.49 8.98 -7.70
CA MET A 117 14.27 7.80 -8.09
C MET A 117 15.63 8.17 -8.69
N ASN A 118 15.66 9.23 -9.49
CA ASN A 118 16.83 9.70 -10.24
C ASN A 118 17.76 10.61 -9.42
N MET A 119 17.44 10.88 -8.14
CA MET A 119 18.30 11.65 -7.25
C MET A 119 19.66 10.96 -7.05
N LYS A 120 20.68 11.46 -7.77
CA LYS A 120 22.06 11.01 -7.63
C LYS A 120 22.54 11.14 -6.18
N GLU A 121 22.19 12.23 -5.53
CA GLU A 121 22.57 12.52 -4.15
C GLU A 121 21.34 12.49 -3.26
N ILE A 122 21.44 11.74 -2.16
CA ILE A 122 20.47 11.76 -1.06
C ILE A 122 21.11 12.57 0.06
N ASP A 123 20.31 13.18 0.94
CA ASP A 123 20.84 13.96 2.06
C ASP A 123 21.97 13.23 2.79
N GLN A 124 22.96 14.00 3.25
CA GLN A 124 24.16 13.47 3.88
C GLN A 124 23.85 12.56 5.09
N LYS A 125 22.75 12.83 5.80
CA LYS A 125 22.20 11.96 6.85
C LYS A 125 22.02 10.53 6.35
N TRP A 126 21.26 10.36 5.26
CA TRP A 126 20.93 9.04 4.71
C TRP A 126 22.13 8.37 4.05
N SER A 127 22.99 9.14 3.37
CA SER A 127 24.24 8.61 2.81
C SER A 127 25.14 8.01 3.90
N THR A 128 25.24 8.67 5.05
CA THR A 128 25.99 8.17 6.22
C THR A 128 25.37 6.91 6.80
N ILE A 129 24.05 6.86 6.94
CA ILE A 129 23.34 5.67 7.46
C ILE A 129 23.50 4.47 6.52
N LEU A 130 23.33 4.68 5.21
CA LEU A 130 23.44 3.64 4.18
C LEU A 130 24.86 3.06 4.07
N SER A 131 25.89 3.87 4.36
CA SER A 131 27.30 3.45 4.30
C SER A 131 27.82 2.86 5.62
N ALA A 132 27.05 2.92 6.71
CA ALA A 132 27.48 2.47 8.02
C ALA A 132 27.78 0.97 8.09
N ARG A 133 27.10 0.16 7.25
CA ARG A 133 27.18 -1.32 7.24
C ARG A 133 26.97 -1.87 5.83
N PRO A 134 27.41 -3.11 5.54
CA PRO A 134 27.31 -3.70 4.20
C PRO A 134 25.86 -3.93 3.72
N HIS A 135 24.92 -4.06 4.65
CA HIS A 135 23.51 -4.30 4.35
C HIS A 135 22.63 -3.28 5.06
N THR A 136 21.56 -2.86 4.41
CA THR A 136 20.55 -1.98 5.02
C THR A 136 19.15 -2.50 4.73
N VAL A 137 18.30 -2.50 5.76
CA VAL A 137 16.89 -2.88 5.68
C VAL A 137 16.04 -1.69 6.11
N LEU A 138 15.05 -1.34 5.29
CA LEU A 138 14.03 -0.35 5.63
C LEU A 138 12.79 -1.07 6.18
N ILE A 139 12.34 -0.68 7.37
CA ILE A 139 11.09 -1.12 7.98
C ILE A 139 10.13 0.06 7.99
N SER A 140 9.00 -0.08 7.30
CA SER A 140 7.90 0.89 7.26
C SER A 140 6.58 0.12 7.17
N PHE A 141 5.61 0.52 7.98
CA PHE A 141 4.26 -0.05 7.99
C PHE A 141 3.24 0.83 7.25
N GLY A 142 3.73 1.86 6.53
CA GLY A 142 2.95 2.87 5.83
C GLY A 142 2.45 3.99 6.74
N SER A 143 1.41 4.71 6.33
CA SER A 143 0.86 5.87 7.08
C SER A 143 -0.30 5.48 7.99
N MET A 144 -1.01 4.40 7.66
CA MET A 144 -2.20 3.94 8.38
C MET A 144 -1.86 3.11 9.62
N ALA A 145 -0.88 2.20 9.53
CA ALA A 145 -0.42 1.41 10.66
C ALA A 145 0.88 1.99 11.21
N LYS A 146 0.78 2.82 12.25
CA LYS A 146 1.95 3.48 12.85
C LYS A 146 2.75 2.50 13.72
N SER A 147 4.07 2.52 13.59
CA SER A 147 4.96 1.69 14.42
C SER A 147 4.86 2.03 15.91
N ILE A 148 4.55 3.29 16.26
CA ILE A 148 4.39 3.72 17.65
C ILE A 148 3.22 3.05 18.39
N ASP A 149 2.17 2.69 17.64
CA ASP A 149 0.96 2.07 18.18
C ASP A 149 1.12 0.54 18.33
N MET A 150 2.24 -0.01 17.86
CA MET A 150 2.54 -1.42 17.95
C MET A 150 2.66 -1.88 19.42
N PRO A 151 2.02 -3.01 19.80
CA PRO A 151 2.17 -3.59 21.13
C PRO A 151 3.64 -3.78 21.52
N VAL A 152 3.94 -3.54 22.80
CA VAL A 152 5.31 -3.56 23.34
C VAL A 152 6.06 -4.85 22.99
N HIS A 153 5.40 -6.01 23.09
CA HIS A 153 6.03 -7.30 22.83
C HIS A 153 6.47 -7.48 21.37
N TYR A 154 5.72 -6.92 20.40
CA TYR A 154 6.13 -6.95 18.99
C TYR A 154 7.30 -6.00 18.72
N ARG A 155 7.29 -4.81 19.33
CA ARG A 155 8.43 -3.87 19.22
C ARG A 155 9.70 -4.50 19.79
N GLN A 156 9.61 -5.16 20.94
CA GLN A 156 10.75 -5.85 21.53
C GLN A 156 11.26 -6.99 20.64
N ALA A 157 10.35 -7.81 20.08
CA ALA A 157 10.72 -8.88 19.17
C ALA A 157 11.46 -8.35 17.91
N LEU A 158 11.03 -7.21 17.36
CA LEU A 158 11.73 -6.55 16.25
C LEU A 158 13.13 -6.09 16.67
N LEU A 159 13.26 -5.44 17.82
CA LEU A 159 14.56 -4.97 18.34
C LEU A 159 15.54 -6.11 18.62
N ASP A 160 15.05 -7.19 19.24
CA ASP A 160 15.83 -8.42 19.48
C ASP A 160 16.31 -9.02 18.15
N THR A 161 15.42 -9.05 17.15
CA THR A 161 15.75 -9.49 15.78
C THR A 161 16.81 -8.58 15.18
N PHE A 162 16.67 -7.26 15.26
CA PHE A 162 17.63 -6.31 14.71
C PHE A 162 19.02 -6.49 15.34
N SER A 163 19.09 -6.64 16.67
CA SER A 163 20.35 -6.91 17.38
C SER A 163 21.04 -8.20 16.94
N SER A 164 20.28 -9.21 16.50
CA SER A 164 20.87 -10.48 16.02
C SER A 164 21.62 -10.34 14.69
N PHE A 165 21.47 -9.22 13.98
CA PHE A 165 22.13 -8.93 12.70
C PHE A 165 23.05 -7.69 12.80
N PRO A 166 24.20 -7.77 13.48
CA PRO A 166 25.07 -6.62 13.72
C PRO A 166 25.69 -6.01 12.44
N ASN A 167 25.74 -6.78 11.35
CA ASN A 167 26.23 -6.35 10.03
C ASN A 167 25.14 -5.70 9.15
N VAL A 168 23.91 -5.54 9.67
CA VAL A 168 22.78 -4.94 8.96
C VAL A 168 22.38 -3.65 9.66
N THR A 169 22.25 -2.57 8.90
CA THR A 169 21.64 -1.31 9.34
C THR A 169 20.12 -1.42 9.17
N PHE A 170 19.35 -1.17 10.21
CA PHE A 170 17.89 -1.11 10.16
C PHE A 170 17.44 0.34 10.23
N ILE A 171 16.76 0.82 9.19
CA ILE A 171 16.06 2.09 9.21
C ILE A 171 14.61 1.76 9.57
N TRP A 172 14.16 2.17 10.75
CA TRP A 172 12.80 1.91 11.20
C TRP A 172 11.99 3.21 11.22
N LYS A 173 10.99 3.27 10.34
CA LYS A 173 10.01 4.36 10.36
C LYS A 173 9.21 4.27 11.66
N TYR A 174 9.42 5.23 12.55
CA TYR A 174 8.83 5.28 13.87
C TYR A 174 8.42 6.72 14.18
N GLU A 175 7.15 6.92 14.48
CA GLU A 175 6.50 8.25 14.55
C GLU A 175 6.94 9.11 15.76
N ASN A 176 7.97 8.67 16.50
CA ASN A 176 8.61 9.42 17.57
C ASN A 176 10.14 9.21 17.52
N GLU A 177 10.85 10.14 16.89
CA GLU A 177 12.31 10.06 16.67
C GLU A 177 13.11 10.15 17.97
N ASP A 178 12.59 10.85 18.98
CA ASP A 178 13.24 11.04 20.28
C ASP A 178 13.04 9.84 21.23
N SER A 179 12.40 8.78 20.75
CA SER A 179 12.19 7.56 21.51
C SER A 179 13.50 6.87 21.83
N SER A 180 13.73 6.58 23.12
CA SER A 180 14.88 5.82 23.59
C SER A 180 14.78 4.30 23.33
N ILE A 181 13.72 3.84 22.66
CA ILE A 181 13.44 2.41 22.45
C ILE A 181 14.57 1.69 21.69
N ALA A 182 15.31 2.40 20.84
CA ALA A 182 16.44 1.87 20.07
C ALA A 182 17.81 2.26 20.64
N ALA A 183 17.87 2.87 21.84
CA ALA A 183 19.13 3.41 22.39
C ALA A 183 20.21 2.33 22.57
N ASP A 184 19.82 1.11 22.95
CA ASP A 184 20.71 -0.03 23.13
C ASP A 184 20.98 -0.82 21.84
N HIS A 185 20.45 -0.35 20.70
CA HIS A 185 20.49 -1.02 19.40
C HIS A 185 21.25 -0.18 18.38
N PRO A 186 22.60 -0.21 18.36
CA PRO A 186 23.45 0.69 17.57
C PRO A 186 23.35 0.47 16.05
N ASN A 187 22.61 -0.55 15.62
CA ASN A 187 22.33 -0.82 14.23
C ASN A 187 20.90 -0.43 13.81
N VAL A 188 20.15 0.26 14.67
CA VAL A 188 18.78 0.70 14.41
C VAL A 188 18.74 2.23 14.40
N TYR A 189 18.17 2.80 13.33
CA TYR A 189 17.96 4.24 13.16
C TYR A 189 16.46 4.51 13.09
N LEU A 190 15.96 5.30 14.03
CA LEU A 190 14.57 5.74 14.04
C LEU A 190 14.41 7.01 13.20
N SER A 191 13.33 7.07 12.42
CA SER A 191 12.87 8.33 11.81
C SER A 191 11.36 8.31 11.63
N SER A 192 10.71 9.44 11.89
CA SER A 192 9.30 9.68 11.65
C SER A 192 8.98 9.80 10.17
N TRP A 193 9.97 10.22 9.36
CA TRP A 193 9.86 10.34 7.92
C TRP A 193 11.13 9.86 7.23
N VAL A 194 10.95 9.16 6.10
CA VAL A 194 12.03 8.62 5.27
C VAL A 194 11.76 8.94 3.80
N PRO A 195 12.77 9.31 3.00
CA PRO A 195 12.61 9.47 1.55
C PRO A 195 12.56 8.07 0.90
N GLN A 196 11.43 7.37 1.08
CA GLN A 196 11.27 5.95 0.79
C GLN A 196 11.65 5.61 -0.66
N THR A 197 11.14 6.34 -1.65
CA THR A 197 11.46 6.14 -3.08
C THR A 197 12.96 6.26 -3.38
N ALA A 198 13.62 7.27 -2.82
CA ALA A 198 15.06 7.52 -3.05
C ALA A 198 15.96 6.53 -2.29
N LEU A 199 15.53 6.05 -1.12
CA LEU A 199 16.23 4.96 -0.42
C LEU A 199 16.08 3.65 -1.19
N LEU A 200 14.87 3.35 -1.66
CA LEU A 200 14.60 2.10 -2.38
C LEU A 200 15.29 2.00 -3.73
N SER A 201 15.55 3.12 -4.42
CA SER A 201 16.35 3.09 -5.64
C SER A 201 17.83 2.78 -5.40
N LYS A 202 18.32 2.93 -4.15
CA LYS A 202 19.72 2.70 -3.76
C LYS A 202 19.97 1.38 -3.04
N LEU A 203 18.93 0.78 -2.45
CA LEU A 203 19.03 -0.45 -1.67
C LEU A 203 18.98 -1.69 -2.57
N TYR A 204 20.10 -2.40 -2.67
CA TYR A 204 20.15 -3.77 -3.18
C TYR A 204 19.93 -4.74 -2.01
N ALA A 205 18.67 -5.09 -1.71
CA ALA A 205 18.21 -6.27 -0.92
C ALA A 205 17.33 -6.00 0.32
N PHE A 206 16.26 -6.81 0.36
CA PHE A 206 15.27 -7.11 1.40
C PHE A 206 14.47 -5.95 2.01
N HIS A 207 13.21 -5.90 1.57
CA HIS A 207 12.16 -5.04 2.08
C HIS A 207 11.13 -5.91 2.81
N LEU A 208 10.88 -5.65 4.10
CA LEU A 208 9.76 -6.27 4.80
C LEU A 208 8.55 -5.33 4.69
N TYR A 209 7.74 -5.50 3.65
CA TYR A 209 6.41 -4.90 3.60
C TYR A 209 5.50 -5.68 4.57
N LEU A 210 5.19 -5.09 5.72
CA LEU A 210 3.98 -5.42 6.47
C LEU A 210 3.01 -4.28 6.19
N THR A 211 2.03 -4.56 5.32
CA THR A 211 1.22 -3.58 4.59
C THR A 211 0.34 -2.72 5.50
N CYS A 212 0.36 -1.40 5.29
CA CYS A 212 -0.79 -0.49 5.42
C CYS A 212 -0.47 0.91 4.84
N TRP A 213 -0.66 1.05 3.52
CA TRP A 213 -0.78 2.25 2.65
C TRP A 213 -0.16 3.58 3.13
N GLU A 214 0.60 4.25 2.27
CA GLU A 214 0.98 5.68 2.43
C GLU A 214 -0.22 6.62 2.23
#